data_AF-A0A2X2XR98-F1
#
_entry.id   AF-A0A2X2XR98-F1
#
_cell.length_a   1.000
_cell.length_b   1.000
_cell.length_c   1.000
_cell.angle_alpha   90.00
_cell.angle_beta   90.00
_cell.angle_gamma   90.00
#
_symmetry.space_group_name_H-M   'P 1'
#
loop_
_entity.id
_entity.type
_entity.pdbx_description
1 polymer ?
#
loop_
_entity_poly.entity_id
_entity_poly.type
_entity_poly.pdbx_seq_one_letter_code
_entity_poly.pdbx_strand_id
1 'polypeptide(L)'
;MQLHNEKDLTKPAVLEVITPTQVRLTISEGRYHQVKRMFAAVGNHVVELHRERIGAIVLDDDLEPGEYRPLTEEEIASGRFIDPVSQALYVPLNSGVHL
;
A
#
# COMPACT_ATOMS: atom_id res chain seq x y z
N MET A 1 -7.59 -2.43 -12.45
CA MET A 1 -9.02 -2.06 -12.27
C MET A 1 -9.24 -0.57 -12.54
N GLN A 2 -10.42 -0.14 -13.00
CA GLN A 2 -10.74 1.29 -13.12
C GLN A 2 -11.32 1.80 -11.81
N LEU A 3 -10.83 2.94 -11.30
CA LEU A 3 -11.43 3.58 -10.13
C LEU A 3 -12.45 4.62 -10.57
N HIS A 4 -13.47 4.86 -9.74
CA HIS A 4 -14.47 5.90 -10.00
C HIS A 4 -13.80 7.26 -10.17
N ASN A 5 -14.16 8.01 -11.22
CA ASN A 5 -13.53 9.28 -11.65
C ASN A 5 -12.08 9.19 -12.18
N GLU A 6 -11.55 8.00 -12.47
CA GLU A 6 -10.31 7.86 -13.24
C GLU A 6 -10.60 7.55 -14.71
N LYS A 7 -9.85 8.19 -15.60
CA LYS A 7 -9.88 7.86 -17.03
C LYS A 7 -9.18 6.54 -17.32
N ASP A 8 -8.06 6.31 -16.64
CA ASP A 8 -7.17 5.17 -16.90
C ASP A 8 -7.30 4.09 -15.84
N LEU A 9 -7.05 2.85 -16.26
CA LEU A 9 -6.88 1.72 -15.34
C LEU A 9 -5.70 1.96 -14.40
N THR A 10 -5.82 1.44 -13.19
CA THR A 10 -4.67 1.25 -12.30
C THR A 10 -3.64 0.34 -12.96
N LYS A 11 -2.36 0.64 -12.75
CA LYS A 11 -1.26 -0.27 -13.08
C LYS A 11 -1.42 -1.58 -12.31
N PRO A 12 -0.82 -2.68 -12.80
CA PRO A 12 -0.80 -3.93 -12.05
C PRO A 12 -0.27 -3.72 -10.62
N ALA A 13 -0.96 -4.35 -9.67
CA ALA A 13 -0.59 -4.36 -8.26
C ALA A 13 -0.36 -5.82 -7.83
N VAL A 14 0.55 -6.02 -6.88
CA VAL A 14 0.79 -7.34 -6.28
C VAL A 14 0.11 -7.37 -4.92
N LEU A 15 -0.75 -8.37 -4.69
CA LEU A 15 -1.44 -8.58 -3.44
C LEU A 15 -0.99 -9.91 -2.83
N GLU A 16 -0.58 -9.85 -1.57
CA GLU A 16 -0.21 -11.01 -0.76
C GLU A 16 -1.15 -11.06 0.45
N VAL A 17 -1.74 -12.23 0.71
CA VAL A 17 -2.62 -12.44 1.86
C VAL A 17 -1.77 -12.89 3.05
N ILE A 18 -1.77 -12.12 4.13
CA ILE A 18 -1.01 -12.41 5.35
C ILE A 18 -1.89 -13.17 6.35
N THR A 19 -3.09 -12.65 6.55
CA THR A 19 -4.16 -13.29 7.34
C THR A 19 -5.49 -13.09 6.61
N PRO A 20 -6.59 -13.72 7.06
CA PRO A 20 -7.89 -13.51 6.41
C PRO A 20 -8.33 -12.04 6.33
N THR A 21 -7.89 -11.18 7.27
CA THR A 21 -8.24 -9.77 7.34
C THR A 21 -7.06 -8.82 7.14
N GLN A 22 -5.90 -9.35 6.70
CA GLN A 22 -4.70 -8.55 6.50
C GLN A 22 -4.02 -8.93 5.20
N VAL A 23 -3.73 -7.92 4.39
CA VAL A 23 -3.06 -8.09 3.11
C VAL A 23 -1.93 -7.10 2.96
N ARG A 24 -0.90 -7.51 2.24
CA ARG A 24 0.17 -6.62 1.77
C ARG A 24 -0.11 -6.30 0.31
N LEU A 25 -0.23 -5.02 -0.01
CA LEU A 25 -0.44 -4.53 -1.36
C LEU A 25 0.77 -3.72 -1.83
N THR A 26 1.36 -4.12 -2.95
CA THR A 26 2.43 -3.37 -3.62
C THR A 26 1.89 -2.70 -4.87
N ILE A 27 2.07 -1.38 -4.98
CA ILE A 27 1.66 -0.56 -6.13
C ILE A 27 2.82 0.28 -6.66
N SER A 28 2.82 0.59 -7.96
CA SER A 28 3.85 1.41 -8.64
C SER A 28 3.33 2.77 -9.14
N GLU A 29 2.25 3.24 -8.52
CA GLU A 29 1.63 4.55 -8.73
C GLU A 29 1.02 5.04 -7.41
N GLY A 30 0.73 6.33 -7.31
CA GLY A 30 0.24 6.97 -6.08
C GLY A 30 -0.93 7.90 -6.34
N ARG A 31 -2.05 7.39 -6.86
CA ARG A 31 -3.25 8.21 -7.09
C ARG A 31 -3.96 8.56 -5.79
N TYR A 32 -4.78 9.61 -5.83
CA TYR A 32 -5.54 10.07 -4.66
C TYR A 32 -6.38 8.94 -4.05
N HIS A 33 -6.12 8.62 -2.78
CA HIS A 33 -6.75 7.52 -2.04
C HIS A 33 -6.80 6.18 -2.80
N GLN A 34 -5.81 5.91 -3.65
CA GLN A 34 -5.83 4.78 -4.58
C GLN A 34 -6.18 3.47 -3.89
N VAL A 35 -5.48 3.11 -2.81
CA VAL A 35 -5.67 1.84 -2.14
C VAL A 35 -7.07 1.73 -1.52
N LYS A 36 -7.53 2.75 -0.79
CA LYS A 36 -8.91 2.78 -0.24
C LYS A 36 -9.95 2.63 -1.34
N ARG A 37 -9.75 3.28 -2.49
CA ARG A 37 -10.66 3.20 -3.65
C ARG A 37 -10.59 1.85 -4.37
N MET A 38 -9.42 1.21 -4.43
CA MET A 38 -9.26 -0.14 -4.99
C MET A 38 -10.07 -1.16 -4.19
N PHE A 39 -9.97 -1.14 -2.85
CA PHE A 39 -10.74 -2.03 -1.99
C PHE A 39 -12.25 -1.71 -2.03
N ALA A 40 -12.63 -0.43 -2.04
CA ALA A 40 -14.03 -0.04 -2.19
C ALA A 40 -14.64 -0.53 -3.52
N ALA A 41 -13.86 -0.52 -4.61
CA ALA A 41 -14.30 -0.99 -5.92
C ALA A 41 -14.59 -2.51 -5.96
N VAL A 42 -13.98 -3.29 -5.06
CA VAL A 42 -14.26 -4.73 -4.89
C VAL A 42 -15.21 -5.01 -3.71
N GLY A 43 -15.89 -3.99 -3.20
CA GLY A 43 -16.90 -4.14 -2.13
C GLY A 43 -16.32 -4.25 -0.72
N ASN A 44 -15.04 -3.93 -0.52
CA ASN A 44 -14.37 -4.05 0.77
C ASN A 44 -14.03 -2.69 1.39
N HIS A 45 -13.71 -2.66 2.69
CA HIS A 45 -13.40 -1.44 3.43
C HIS A 45 -12.04 -1.53 4.11
N VAL A 46 -11.17 -0.53 3.89
CA VAL A 46 -9.86 -0.46 4.57
C VAL A 46 -10.05 0.19 5.93
N VAL A 47 -9.78 -0.55 7.00
CA VAL A 47 -9.85 -0.03 8.39
C VAL A 47 -8.53 0.60 8.79
N GLU A 48 -7.42 -0.04 8.45
CA GLU A 48 -6.09 0.48 8.71
C GLU A 48 -5.24 0.41 7.45
N LEU A 49 -4.45 1.45 7.24
CA LEU A 49 -3.53 1.54 6.13
C LEU A 49 -2.18 2.00 6.67
N HIS A 50 -1.22 1.08 6.63
CA HIS A 50 0.13 1.27 7.08
C HIS A 50 1.10 1.13 5.90
N ARG A 51 2.06 2.03 5.76
CA ARG A 51 3.06 1.97 4.68
C ARG A 51 4.38 1.51 5.26
N GLU A 52 4.77 0.29 4.93
CA GLU A 52 5.98 -0.38 5.44
C GLU A 52 7.19 -0.20 4.50
N ARG A 53 7.00 0.17 3.22
CA ARG A 53 8.11 0.26 2.26
C ARG A 53 7.87 1.25 1.12
N ILE A 54 8.92 1.94 0.71
CA ILE A 54 8.99 2.74 -0.53
C ILE A 54 10.26 2.33 -1.28
N GLY A 55 10.11 1.68 -2.42
CA GLY A 55 11.25 1.16 -3.19
C GLY A 55 12.06 0.16 -2.38
N ALA A 56 13.35 0.45 -2.25
CA ALA A 56 14.27 -0.32 -1.43
C ALA A 56 14.26 0.11 0.06
N ILE A 57 13.64 1.23 0.40
CA ILE A 57 13.61 1.78 1.76
C ILE A 57 12.46 1.13 2.54
N VAL A 58 12.81 0.41 3.60
CA VAL A 58 11.87 -0.23 4.52
C VAL A 58 11.72 0.65 5.76
N LEU A 59 10.49 0.77 6.26
CA LEU A 59 10.24 1.44 7.53
C LEU A 59 10.94 0.66 8.64
N ASP A 60 11.63 1.39 9.51
CA ASP A 60 12.37 0.82 10.63
C ASP A 60 11.39 0.36 11.72
N ASP A 61 11.51 -0.90 12.16
CA ASP A 61 10.61 -1.51 13.14
C ASP A 61 10.77 -0.91 14.55
N ASP A 62 11.92 -0.29 14.82
CA ASP A 62 12.21 0.36 16.11
C ASP A 62 11.74 1.82 16.17
N LEU A 63 11.17 2.37 15.08
CA LEU A 63 10.74 3.77 14.99
C LEU A 63 9.29 3.94 15.46
N GLU A 64 9.07 4.73 16.50
CA GLU A 64 7.71 4.98 17.01
C GLU A 64 6.91 5.92 16.09
N PRO A 65 5.56 5.85 16.09
CA PRO A 65 4.73 6.77 15.32
C PRO A 65 5.03 8.24 15.63
N GLY A 66 5.46 8.98 14.61
CA GLY A 66 5.81 10.40 14.71
C GLY A 66 7.31 10.66 14.81
N GLU A 67 8.11 9.63 15.03
CA GLU A 67 9.56 9.72 14.95
C GLU A 67 10.07 9.73 13.50
N TYR A 68 11.32 10.17 13.33
CA TYR A 68 12.02 10.14 12.06
C TYR A 68 13.50 9.87 12.30
N ARG A 69 14.14 9.26 11.30
CA ARG A 69 15.60 9.12 11.23
C ARG A 69 16.12 9.62 9.89
N PRO A 70 17.39 10.07 9.81
CA PRO A 70 18.03 10.29 8.52
C PRO A 70 18.12 8.97 7.73
N LEU A 71 18.07 9.07 6.41
CA LEU A 71 18.38 7.97 5.52
C LEU A 71 19.88 7.70 5.50
N THR A 72 20.25 6.44 5.32
CA THR A 72 21.63 6.01 5.06
C THR A 72 22.07 6.39 3.63
N GLU A 73 23.37 6.42 3.37
CA GLU A 73 23.89 6.73 2.02
C GLU A 73 23.39 5.72 0.98
N GLU A 74 23.26 4.45 1.36
CA GLU A 74 22.72 3.38 0.53
C GLU A 74 21.24 3.60 0.21
N GLU A 75 20.42 3.97 1.19
CA GLU A 75 19.00 4.28 1.00
C GLU A 75 18.84 5.48 0.06
N ILE A 76 19.65 6.53 0.24
CA ILE A 76 19.66 7.71 -0.65
C ILE A 76 20.04 7.32 -2.08
N ALA A 77 21.07 6.49 -2.25
CA ALA A 77 21.51 6.02 -3.56
C ALA A 77 20.49 5.10 -4.24
N SER A 78 19.66 4.42 -3.46
CA SER A 78 18.63 3.50 -3.96
C SER A 78 17.38 4.22 -4.50
N GLY A 79 17.07 5.42 -4.00
CA GLY A 79 15.82 6.10 -4.26
C GLY A 79 15.67 6.56 -5.71
N ARG A 80 14.63 6.06 -6.40
CA ARG A 80 14.18 6.59 -7.69
C ARG A 80 12.74 7.08 -7.57
N PHE A 81 12.41 8.14 -8.31
CA PHE A 81 11.07 8.77 -8.29
C PHE A 81 9.91 7.87 -8.77
N ILE A 82 10.16 6.63 -9.18
CA ILE A 82 9.17 5.66 -9.70
C ILE A 82 9.08 4.38 -8.88
N ASP A 83 9.68 4.38 -7.69
CA ASP A 83 9.80 3.17 -6.88
C ASP A 83 8.45 2.65 -6.37
N PRO A 84 8.23 1.32 -6.37
CA PRO A 84 7.00 0.73 -5.90
C PRO A 84 6.82 0.96 -4.39
N VAL A 85 5.61 1.28 -3.99
CA VAL A 85 5.23 1.47 -2.59
C VAL A 85 4.50 0.22 -2.11
N SER A 86 4.96 -0.35 -1.00
CA SER A 86 4.26 -1.46 -0.34
C SER A 86 3.50 -0.95 0.87
N GLN A 87 2.24 -1.34 0.96
CA GLN A 87 1.31 -0.93 2.00
C GLN A 87 0.74 -2.18 2.66
N ALA A 88 0.93 -2.31 3.96
CA ALA A 88 0.22 -3.25 4.81
C ALA A 88 -1.18 -2.68 5.08
N LEU A 89 -2.19 -3.51 4.87
CA LEU A 89 -3.58 -3.12 4.97
C LEU A 89 -4.29 -4.06 5.92
N TYR A 90 -5.02 -3.47 6.86
CA TYR A 90 -6.01 -4.19 7.64
C TYR A 90 -7.39 -3.95 7.04
N VAL A 91 -8.00 -5.04 6.61
CA VAL A 91 -9.26 -5.06 5.89
C VAL A 91 -10.20 -6.00 6.64
N PRO A 92 -11.23 -5.51 7.35
CA PRO A 92 -12.25 -6.38 7.93
C PRO A 92 -12.87 -7.22 6.82
N LEU A 93 -12.91 -8.54 7.04
CA LEU A 93 -13.78 -9.41 6.26
C LEU A 93 -15.22 -9.06 6.63
N ASN A 94 -15.86 -8.20 5.83
CA ASN A 94 -17.31 -8.23 5.78
C ASN A 94 -17.71 -9.60 5.21
N SER A 95 -18.59 -10.29 5.92
CA SER A 95 -19.02 -11.68 5.73
C SER A 95 -19.76 -11.95 4.40
N GLY A 96 -19.13 -11.63 3.27
CA GLY A 96 -19.71 -11.76 1.94
C GLY A 96 -18.82 -11.32 0.77
N VAL A 97 -17.59 -10.85 1.01
CA VAL A 97 -16.66 -10.47 -0.07
C VAL A 97 -15.57 -11.54 -0.18
N HIS A 98 -15.68 -12.38 -1.21
CA HIS A 98 -14.59 -13.25 -1.64
C HIS A 98 -13.63 -12.42 -2.51
N LEU A 99 -12.32 -12.49 -2.20
CA LEU A 99 -11.26 -11.96 -3.06
C LEU A 99 -11.26 -12.64 -4.44
#